data_AF-A0AAV9D430-F1
#
_entry.id   AF-A0AAV9D430-F1
#
_cell.length_a   1.000
_cell.length_b   1.000
_cell.length_c   1.000
_cell.angle_alpha   90.00
_cell.angle_beta   90.00
_cell.angle_gamma   90.00
#
_symmetry.space_group_name_H-M   'P 1'
#
loop_
_entity.id
_entity.type
_entity.pdbx_description
1 polymer ?
#
loop_
_entity_poly.entity_id
_entity_poly.type
_entity_poly.pdbx_seq_one_letter_code
_entity_poly.pdbx_strand_id
1 'polypeptide(L)' 'MPCLKKLKLNRCRELKRLPQGIEHLTTLQELRMDNMSEELLERMRGQGVDRQKITHIPKVIHVRYNSTGEYKEEMFS' A
#
# COMPACT_ATOMS: atom_id res chain seq x y z
N MET A 1 3.26 -2.57 -17.43
CA MET A 1 3.85 -1.21 -17.29
C MET A 1 5.33 -1.34 -16.90
N PRO A 2 6.26 -1.43 -17.86
CA PRO A 2 7.66 -1.76 -17.57
C PRO A 2 8.45 -0.64 -16.88
N CYS A 3 7.89 0.56 -16.72
CA CYS A 3 8.61 1.71 -16.18
C CYS A 3 7.99 2.29 -14.89
N LEU A 4 6.94 1.67 -14.34
CA LEU A 4 6.22 2.26 -13.21
C LEU A 4 7.03 2.09 -11.92
N LYS A 5 7.66 3.17 -11.46
CA LYS A 5 8.49 3.17 -10.24
C LYS A 5 7.72 3.51 -8.96
N LYS A 6 6.64 4.30 -9.07
CA LYS A 6 5.86 4.74 -7.90
C LYS A 6 4.38 4.61 -8.18
N LEU A 7 3.64 4.02 -7.24
CA LEU A 7 2.20 3.89 -7.28
C LEU A 7 1.64 4.51 -6.01
N LYS A 8 0.73 5.47 -6.17
CA LYS A 8 0.07 6.16 -5.07
C LYS A 8 -1.43 5.90 -5.11
N LEU A 9 -1.97 5.36 -4.02
CA LEU A 9 -3.41 5.19 -3.80
C LEU A 9 -3.84 6.18 -2.72
N ASN A 10 -4.85 7.00 -2.99
CA ASN A 10 -5.25 8.08 -2.09
C ASN A 10 -6.75 8.00 -1.79
N ARG A 11 -7.09 7.85 -0.51
CA ARG A 11 -8.46 7.81 0.01
C ARG A 11 -9.37 6.79 -0.68
N CYS A 12 -8.82 5.68 -1.17
CA CYS A 12 -9.60 4.60 -1.78
C CYS A 12 -10.14 3.67 -0.69
N ARG A 13 -11.09 4.15 0.13
CA ARG A 13 -11.62 3.39 1.29
C ARG A 13 -12.44 2.16 0.91
N GLU A 14 -12.99 2.14 -0.31
CA GLU A 14 -13.70 0.96 -0.83
C GLU A 14 -12.75 -0.11 -1.39
N LEU A 15 -11.46 0.20 -1.56
CA LEU A 15 -10.47 -0.77 -1.99
C LEU A 15 -10.06 -1.65 -0.82
N LYS A 16 -10.80 -2.74 -0.60
CA LYS A 16 -10.62 -3.66 0.53
C LYS A 16 -9.52 -4.70 0.33
N ARG A 17 -9.02 -4.86 -0.89
CA ARG A 17 -7.98 -5.83 -1.26
C ARG A 17 -7.07 -5.25 -2.34
N LEU A 18 -5.84 -5.74 -2.42
CA LEU A 18 -4.94 -5.33 -3.49
C LEU A 18 -5.48 -5.78 -4.86
N PRO A 19 -5.34 -4.94 -5.91
CA PRO A 19 -5.65 -5.35 -7.27
C PRO A 19 -4.82 -6.56 -7.69
N GLN A 20 -5.44 -7.48 -8.43
CA GLN A 20 -4.73 -8.58 -9.05
C GLN A 20 -3.71 -8.03 -10.07
N GLY A 21 -2.47 -8.47 -9.98
CA GLY A 21 -1.38 -8.04 -10.87
C GLY A 21 -0.43 -6.99 -10.28
N ILE A 22 -0.63 -6.56 -9.04
CA ILE A 22 0.36 -5.72 -8.34
C ILE A 22 1.70 -6.47 -8.14
N GLU A 23 1.60 -7.80 -7.99
CA GLU A 23 2.71 -8.76 -7.98
C GLU A 23 3.53 -8.76 -9.29
N HIS A 24 2.94 -8.31 -10.40
CA HIS A 24 3.62 -8.23 -11.70
C HIS A 24 4.27 -6.88 -11.96
N LEU A 25 4.10 -5.90 -11.06
CA LEU A 25 4.76 -4.60 -11.15
C LEU A 25 6.19 -4.68 -10.60
N THR A 26 7.03 -5.50 -11.26
CA THR A 26 8.40 -5.82 -10.82
C THR A 26 9.35 -4.62 -10.80
N THR A 27 9.00 -3.53 -11.51
CA THR A 27 9.81 -2.30 -11.52
C THR A 27 9.39 -1.30 -10.45
N LEU A 28 8.33 -1.59 -9.70
CA LEU A 28 7.76 -0.72 -8.68
C LEU A 28 8.70 -0.65 -7.47
N GLN A 29 9.10 0.57 -7.13
CA GLN A 29 10.00 0.87 -6.01
C GLN A 29 9.23 1.36 -4.78
N GLU A 30 8.10 2.04 -5.00
CA GLU A 30 7.31 2.66 -3.94
C GLU A 30 5.80 2.44 -4.15
N LEU A 31 5.15 1.83 -3.15
CA LEU A 31 3.70 1.80 -3.00
C LEU A 31 3.32 2.70 -1.82
N ARG A 32 2.69 3.84 -2.11
CA ARG A 32 2.18 4.78 -1.11
C ARG A 32 0.67 4.72 -1.01
N MET A 33 0.17 4.60 0.20
CA MET A 33 -1.25 4.45 0.51
C MET A 33 -1.68 5.54 1.50
N ASP A 34 -2.50 6.49 1.08
CA ASP A 34 -2.93 7.59 1.93
C ASP A 34 -4.39 7.37 2.37
N ASN A 35 -4.67 7.36 3.68
CA ASN A 35 -6.01 7.17 4.27
C ASN A 35 -6.83 5.99 3.70
N MET A 36 -6.19 4.86 3.40
CA MET A 36 -6.85 3.62 2.97
C MET A 36 -7.62 2.92 4.11
N SER A 37 -8.50 1.97 3.76
CA SER A 37 -9.26 1.17 4.74
C SER A 37 -8.37 0.24 5.57
N GLU A 38 -8.69 0.06 6.85
CA GLU A 38 -8.02 -0.92 7.73
C GLU A 38 -8.06 -2.34 7.17
N GLU A 39 -9.19 -2.74 6.57
CA GLU A 39 -9.36 -4.07 5.98
C GLU A 39 -8.27 -4.39 4.95
N LEU A 40 -7.92 -3.43 4.08
CA LEU A 40 -6.81 -3.57 3.14
C LEU A 40 -5.47 -3.71 3.85
N LEU A 41 -5.22 -2.86 4.87
CA LEU A 41 -3.93 -2.80 5.57
C LEU A 41 -3.66 -4.09 6.34
N GLU A 42 -4.67 -4.63 7.05
CA GLU A 42 -4.56 -5.91 7.76
C GLU A 42 -4.23 -7.08 6.83
N ARG A 43 -4.72 -7.04 5.58
CA ARG A 43 -4.37 -8.07 4.58
C ARG A 43 -2.92 -7.99 4.13
N MET A 44 -2.24 -6.86 4.33
CA MET A 44 -0.82 -6.67 3.98
C MET A 44 0.12 -6.80 5.19
N ARG A 45 -0.36 -6.57 6.42
CA ARG A 45 0.44 -6.69 7.65
C ARG A 45 0.72 -8.14 8.03
N GLY A 46 1.80 -8.38 8.77
CA GLY A 46 2.00 -9.66 9.47
C GLY A 46 1.90 -10.88 8.57
N GLN A 47 1.02 -11.83 8.86
CA GLN A 47 0.78 -13.00 7.98
C GLN A 47 -0.43 -12.79 7.04
N GLY A 48 -0.76 -11.53 6.73
CA GLY A 48 -1.86 -11.16 5.86
C GLY A 48 -1.75 -11.77 4.47
N VAL A 49 -2.91 -12.16 3.92
CA VAL A 49 -3.03 -12.91 2.66
C VAL A 49 -2.50 -12.17 1.42
N ASP A 50 -2.44 -10.84 1.47
CA ASP A 50 -1.93 -10.01 0.39
C ASP A 50 -0.46 -9.59 0.61
N ARG A 51 0.19 -9.96 1.73
CA ARG A 51 1.58 -9.60 2.02
C ARG A 51 2.55 -10.10 0.94
N GLN A 52 2.37 -11.32 0.45
CA GLN A 52 3.24 -11.90 -0.58
C GLN A 52 3.17 -11.16 -1.92
N LYS A 53 2.13 -10.35 -2.16
CA LYS A 53 1.98 -9.56 -3.39
C LYS A 53 2.78 -8.26 -3.37
N ILE A 54 3.36 -7.88 -2.24
CA ILE A 54 4.09 -6.62 -2.08
C ILE A 54 5.54 -6.81 -1.62
N THR A 55 5.99 -8.05 -1.43
CA THR A 55 7.36 -8.38 -0.97
C THR A 55 8.44 -7.93 -1.94
N HIS A 56 8.13 -7.82 -3.23
CA HIS A 56 9.04 -7.31 -4.26
C HIS A 56 9.15 -5.79 -4.29
N ILE A 57 8.34 -5.06 -3.52
CA ILE A 57 8.31 -3.60 -3.51
C ILE A 57 9.17 -3.10 -2.34
N PRO A 58 10.31 -2.43 -2.60
CA PRO A 58 11.23 -1.97 -1.55
C PRO A 58 10.63 -1.04 -0.51
N LYS A 59 9.66 -0.20 -0.90
CA LYS A 59 9.06 0.79 -0.01
C LYS A 59 7.54 0.71 -0.08
N VAL A 60 6.93 0.18 0.98
CA VAL A 60 5.48 0.15 1.14
C VAL A 60 5.10 0.95 2.37
N ILE A 61 4.36 2.03 2.17
CA ILE A 61 4.02 2.98 3.23
C ILE A 61 2.53 3.31 3.23
N HIS A 62 1.96 3.42 4.43
CA HIS A 62 0.64 3.99 4.65
C HIS A 62 0.74 5.29 5.44
N VAL A 63 -0.05 6.29 5.06
CA VAL A 63 -0.11 7.57 5.76
C VAL A 63 -1.54 7.86 6.17
N ARG A 64 -1.73 8.12 7.47
CA ARG A 64 -2.99 8.58 8.05
C ARG A 64 -2.88 10.06 8.35
N TYR A 65 -3.96 10.78 8.09
CA TYR A 65 -4.11 12.18 8.42
C TYR A 65 -5.20 12.28 9.48
N ASN A 66 -4.94 13.01 10.55
CA ASN A 66 -5.94 13.33 11.57
C ASN A 66 -6.64 14.65 11.24
N SER A 67 -7.64 15.02 12.04
CA SER A 67 -8.43 16.26 11.88
C SER A 67 -7.63 17.54 12.14
N THR A 68 -6.45 17.44 12.78
CA THR A 68 -5.57 18.58 13.07
C THR A 68 -4.55 18.85 11.96
N GLY A 69 -4.50 18.01 10.91
CA GLY A 69 -3.59 18.15 9.78
C GLY A 69 -2.23 17.45 9.98
N GLU A 70 -2.01 16.81 11.12
CA GLU A 70 -0.85 15.97 11.35
C GLU A 70 -1.00 14.62 10.64
N TYR A 71 0.13 14.01 10.29
CA TYR A 71 0.14 12.70 9.68
C TYR A 71 0.99 11.69 10.45
N LYS A 72 0.55 10.43 10.40
CA LYS A 72 1.32 9.28 10.89
C LYS A 72 1.66 8.39 9.71
N GLU A 73 2.93 8.08 9.55
CA GLU A 73 3.41 7.13 8.55
C GLU A 73 3.64 5.77 9.18
N GLU A 74 3.27 4.72 8.46
CA GLU A 74 3.48 3.34 8.82
C GLU A 74 4.17 2.63 7.66
N MET A 75 5.31 2.01 7.93
CA MET A 75 6.02 1.18 6.96
C MET A 75 5.63 -0.28 7.16
N PHE A 76 5.38 -0.97 6.05
CA PHE A 76 5.13 -2.41 6.05
C PHE A 76 6.47 -3.12 5.88
N SER A 77 6.86 -3.92 6.88
CA SER A 77 8.06 -4.79 6.87
C SER A 77 7.79 -6.14 6.24
#